data_AF-A0A836BN96-F1
#
_entry.id   AF-A0A836BN96-F1
#
_cell.length_a   1.000
_cell.length_b   1.000
_cell.length_c   1.000
_cell.angle_alpha   90.00
_cell.angle_beta   90.00
_cell.angle_gamma   90.00
#
_symmetry.space_group_name_H-M   'P 1'
#
loop_
_entity.id
_entity.type
_entity.pdbx_description
1 polymer ?
#
loop_
_entity_poly.entity_id
_entity_poly.type
_entity_poly.pdbx_seq_one_letter_code
_entity_poly.pdbx_strand_id
1 'polypeptide(L)'
;MEEKPNFQPQPLVQKTLEYVEKFNCGNNPEAVQAMRQYIINFGLKGYEWGLIANLMPEDADEANKLIPTLVDNPDDPPEEHRGIAAEELDRILTEVQNLRHA
;
A
#
# COMPACT_ATOMS: atom_id res chain seq x y z
N MET A 1 34.73 -26.78 4.60
CA MET A 1 33.45 -26.05 4.60
C MET A 1 33.75 -24.70 5.20
N GLU A 2 33.76 -23.63 4.38
CA GLU A 2 33.89 -22.27 4.91
C GLU A 2 32.69 -21.97 5.80
N GLU A 3 32.94 -21.79 7.09
CA GLU A 3 31.97 -21.24 8.02
C GLU A 3 31.65 -19.82 7.54
N LYS A 4 30.44 -19.62 7.01
CA LYS A 4 29.98 -18.28 6.65
C LYS A 4 30.07 -17.44 7.93
N PRO A 5 30.66 -16.24 7.88
CA PRO A 5 30.79 -15.39 9.05
C PRO A 5 29.41 -15.22 9.69
N ASN A 6 29.34 -15.41 11.00
CA ASN A 6 28.11 -15.28 11.78
C ASN A 6 27.66 -13.81 11.74
N PHE A 7 26.91 -13.45 10.69
CA PHE A 7 26.42 -12.10 10.48
C PHE A 7 25.30 -11.87 11.48
N GLN A 8 25.62 -11.19 12.57
CA GLN A 8 24.60 -10.63 13.46
C GLN A 8 24.13 -9.30 12.84
N PRO A 9 22.90 -9.23 12.32
CA PRO A 9 22.37 -7.97 11.83
C PRO A 9 22.35 -6.94 12.96
N GLN A 10 22.52 -5.66 12.62
CA GLN A 10 22.38 -4.60 13.62
C GLN A 10 20.99 -4.69 14.27
N PRO A 11 20.85 -4.36 15.57
CA PRO A 11 19.57 -4.44 16.28
C PRO A 11 18.42 -3.67 15.59
N LEU A 12 18.73 -2.58 14.88
CA LEU A 12 17.75 -1.85 14.07
C LEU A 12 17.22 -2.67 12.88
N VAL A 13 18.13 -3.36 12.17
CA VAL A 13 17.79 -4.24 11.04
C VAL A 13 16.94 -5.41 11.53
N GLN A 14 17.31 -5.99 12.67
CA GLN A 14 16.56 -7.10 13.26
C GLN A 14 15.13 -6.69 13.64
N LYS A 15 14.96 -5.56 14.34
CA LYS A 15 13.63 -5.05 14.67
C LYS A 15 12.80 -4.68 13.44
N THR A 16 13.44 -4.16 12.40
CA THR A 16 12.76 -3.81 11.14
C THR A 16 12.30 -5.07 10.41
N LEU A 17 13.14 -6.11 10.37
CA LEU A 17 12.78 -7.40 9.79
C LEU A 17 11.59 -8.03 10.53
N GLU A 18 11.64 -8.08 11.86
CA GLU A 18 10.55 -8.60 12.70
C GLU A 18 9.23 -7.82 12.46
N TYR A 19 9.31 -6.49 12.32
CA TYR A 19 8.14 -5.66 12.00
C TYR A 19 7.58 -6.01 10.62
N VAL A 20 8.43 -6.05 9.59
CA VAL A 20 7.99 -6.34 8.22
C VAL A 20 7.42 -7.75 8.14
N GLU A 21 8.06 -8.76 8.72
CA GLU A 21 7.55 -10.13 8.74
C GLU A 21 6.18 -10.23 9.41
N LYS A 22 5.94 -9.45 10.48
CA LYS A 22 4.67 -9.46 11.21
C LYS A 22 3.54 -8.75 10.48
N PHE A 23 3.83 -7.61 9.84
CA PHE A 23 2.83 -6.74 9.21
C PHE A 23 2.82 -6.83 7.69
N ASN A 24 3.61 -7.75 7.11
CA ASN A 24 3.61 -7.97 5.67
C ASN A 24 2.21 -8.38 5.21
N CYS A 25 1.65 -7.60 4.29
CA CYS A 25 0.36 -7.88 3.69
C CYS A 25 0.47 -8.76 2.44
N GLY A 26 1.66 -8.95 1.85
CA GLY A 26 1.90 -9.75 0.65
C GLY A 26 2.80 -10.97 0.90
N ASN A 27 2.20 -12.16 0.98
CA ASN A 27 2.95 -13.42 1.15
C ASN A 27 3.58 -13.93 -0.16
N ASN A 28 3.07 -13.44 -1.30
CA ASN A 28 3.43 -13.89 -2.64
C ASN A 28 4.08 -12.73 -3.41
N PRO A 29 5.38 -12.81 -3.77
CA PRO A 29 6.08 -11.77 -4.52
C PRO A 29 5.39 -11.41 -5.85
N GLU A 30 4.86 -12.40 -6.55
CA GLU A 30 4.13 -12.25 -7.80
C GLU A 30 2.83 -11.47 -7.60
N ALA A 31 2.09 -11.75 -6.53
CA ALA A 31 0.89 -11.01 -6.14
C ALA A 31 1.22 -9.55 -5.82
N VAL A 32 2.32 -9.30 -5.09
CA VAL A 32 2.80 -7.93 -4.79
C VAL A 32 3.14 -7.18 -6.07
N GLN A 33 3.79 -7.83 -7.03
CA GLN A 33 4.10 -7.22 -8.31
C GLN A 33 2.82 -6.91 -9.11
N ALA A 34 1.83 -7.81 -9.11
CA ALA A 34 0.54 -7.60 -9.76
C ALA A 34 -0.25 -6.43 -9.13
N MET A 35 -0.34 -6.37 -7.80
CA MET A 35 -0.95 -5.25 -7.08
C MET A 35 -0.28 -3.92 -7.44
N ARG A 36 1.06 -3.89 -7.45
CA ARG A 36 1.81 -2.69 -7.83
C ARG A 36 1.51 -2.24 -9.25
N GLN A 37 1.49 -3.19 -10.19
CA GLN A 37 1.25 -2.87 -11.60
C GLN A 37 -0.19 -2.40 -11.85
N TYR A 38 -1.15 -2.91 -11.09
CA TYR A 38 -2.53 -2.47 -11.12
C TYR A 38 -2.66 -1.02 -10.62
N ILE A 39 -2.15 -0.73 -9.41
CA ILE A 39 -2.35 0.56 -8.76
C ILE A 39 -1.64 1.72 -9.48
N ILE A 40 -0.48 1.48 -10.11
CA ILE A 40 0.27 2.52 -10.85
C ILE A 40 -0.57 3.17 -11.97
N ASN A 41 -1.58 2.48 -12.49
CA ASN A 41 -2.41 3.00 -13.59
C ASN A 41 -3.44 4.05 -13.15
N PHE A 42 -3.68 4.21 -11.84
CA PHE A 42 -4.73 5.10 -11.31
C PHE A 42 -4.23 6.51 -10.97
N GLY A 43 -2.99 6.86 -11.33
CA GLY A 43 -2.47 8.22 -11.13
C GLY A 43 -2.23 8.62 -9.66
N LEU A 44 -2.33 7.67 -8.72
CA LEU A 44 -2.03 7.86 -7.31
C LEU A 44 -0.57 8.25 -7.07
N LYS A 45 -0.32 9.08 -6.06
CA LYS A 45 1.03 9.46 -5.67
C LYS A 45 1.74 8.26 -5.06
N GLY A 46 3.08 8.27 -5.16
CA GLY A 46 3.94 7.19 -4.66
C GLY A 46 3.69 6.79 -3.21
N TYR A 47 3.32 7.74 -2.36
CA TYR A 47 3.03 7.48 -0.95
C TYR A 47 1.60 6.96 -0.71
N GLU A 48 0.62 7.35 -1.53
CA GLU A 48 -0.79 6.98 -1.35
C GLU A 48 -1.01 5.50 -1.61
N TRP A 49 -0.48 4.98 -2.72
CA TRP A 49 -0.56 3.55 -3.00
C TRP A 49 0.24 2.73 -1.98
N GLY A 50 1.37 3.26 -1.49
CA GLY A 50 2.16 2.61 -0.44
C GLY A 50 1.38 2.51 0.88
N LEU A 51 0.56 3.51 1.20
CA LEU A 51 -0.34 3.47 2.34
C LEU A 51 -1.49 2.49 2.12
N ILE A 52 -2.13 2.48 0.94
CA ILE A 52 -3.19 1.52 0.62
C ILE A 52 -2.68 0.08 0.73
N ALA A 53 -1.52 -0.23 0.14
CA ALA A 53 -0.96 -1.58 0.14
C ALA A 53 -0.51 -2.07 1.52
N ASN A 54 -0.15 -1.17 2.43
CA ASN A 54 0.29 -1.52 3.79
C ASN A 54 -0.85 -1.52 4.82
N LEU A 55 -1.78 -0.56 4.70
CA LEU A 55 -2.90 -0.41 5.64
C LEU A 55 -4.08 -1.32 5.26
N MET A 56 -4.21 -1.66 3.97
CA MET A 56 -5.27 -2.52 3.44
C MET A 56 -6.68 -2.10 3.90
N PRO A 57 -7.11 -0.86 3.63
CA PRO A 57 -8.45 -0.42 4.00
C PRO A 57 -9.52 -1.28 3.31
N GLU A 58 -10.62 -1.51 4.01
CA GLU A 58 -11.73 -2.35 3.54
C GLU A 58 -12.63 -1.62 2.55
N ASP A 59 -12.83 -0.31 2.76
CA ASP A 59 -13.71 0.54 1.97
C ASP A 59 -13.13 1.95 1.77
N ALA A 60 -13.76 2.72 0.87
CA ALA A 60 -13.39 4.09 0.57
C ALA A 60 -13.52 5.03 1.77
N ASP A 61 -14.45 4.81 2.69
CA ASP A 61 -14.64 5.67 3.88
C ASP A 61 -13.46 5.52 4.85
N GLU A 62 -13.01 4.30 5.10
CA GLU A 62 -11.80 4.01 5.87
C GLU A 62 -10.55 4.57 5.17
N ALA A 63 -10.40 4.31 3.87
CA ALA A 63 -9.27 4.79 3.09
C ALA A 63 -9.15 6.32 3.13
N ASN A 64 -10.26 7.04 3.02
CA ASN A 64 -10.29 8.51 3.06
C ASN A 64 -9.97 9.07 4.46
N LYS A 65 -10.36 8.36 5.53
CA LYS A 65 -10.01 8.76 6.90
C LYS A 65 -8.53 8.53 7.22
N LEU A 66 -7.96 7.45 6.69
CA LEU A 66 -6.53 7.13 6.89
C LEU A 66 -5.62 7.95 5.97
N ILE A 67 -6.07 8.22 4.75
CA ILE A 67 -5.30 8.87 3.69
C ILE A 67 -6.14 10.04 3.16
N PRO A 68 -6.14 11.19 3.86
CA PRO A 68 -7.01 12.33 3.50
C PRO A 68 -6.68 12.95 2.15
N THR A 69 -5.54 12.63 1.55
CA THR A 69 -5.16 13.11 0.22
C THR A 69 -5.81 12.34 -0.93
N LEU A 70 -6.56 11.27 -0.65
CA LEU A 70 -7.38 10.55 -1.63
C LEU A 70 -8.69 11.27 -1.98
N VAL A 71 -9.11 12.23 -1.15
CA VAL A 71 -10.31 13.04 -1.37
C VAL A 71 -9.89 14.46 -1.68
N ASP A 72 -10.68 15.10 -2.54
CA ASP A 72 -10.54 16.53 -2.78
C ASP A 72 -10.91 17.32 -1.53
N ASN A 73 -10.02 18.23 -1.16
CA ASN A 73 -10.35 19.21 -0.14
C ASN A 73 -11.37 20.21 -0.74
N PRO A 74 -12.55 20.40 -0.12
CA PRO A 74 -13.57 21.32 -0.63
C PRO A 74 -13.09 22.77 -0.70
N ASP A 75 -12.06 23.14 0.06
CA ASP A 75 -11.45 24.47 0.03
C ASP A 75 -10.42 24.64 -1.11
N ASP A 76 -10.01 23.55 -1.76
CA ASP A 76 -9.03 23.61 -2.87
C ASP A 76 -9.70 24.07 -4.18
N PRO A 77 -8.97 24.78 -5.05
CA PRO A 77 -9.47 25.13 -6.38
C PRO A 77 -9.85 23.89 -7.20
N PRO A 78 -10.91 23.93 -8.04
CA PRO A 78 -11.31 22.80 -8.88
C PRO A 78 -10.22 22.26 -9.81
N GLU A 79 -9.25 23.11 -10.16
CA GLU A 79 -8.11 22.77 -11.01
C GLU A 79 -7.07 21.89 -10.28
N GLU A 80 -7.10 21.87 -8.95
CA GLU A 80 -6.20 21.12 -8.08
C GLU A 80 -6.84 19.81 -7.58
N HIS A 81 -8.14 19.62 -7.83
CA HIS A 81 -8.87 18.41 -7.49
C HIS A 81 -8.30 17.20 -8.22
N ARG A 82 -7.81 16.23 -7.44
CA ARG A 82 -7.17 14.98 -7.88
C ARG A 82 -7.68 13.77 -7.08
N GLY A 83 -8.73 13.97 -6.29
CA GLY A 83 -9.37 12.93 -5.51
C GLY A 83 -9.98 11.87 -6.41
N ILE A 84 -10.01 10.65 -5.89
CA ILE A 84 -10.65 9.53 -6.56
C ILE A 84 -12.10 9.47 -6.07
N ALA A 85 -13.05 9.27 -6.98
CA ALA A 85 -14.44 9.04 -6.61
C ALA A 85 -14.55 7.80 -5.72
N ALA A 86 -15.38 7.85 -4.67
CA ALA A 86 -15.49 6.75 -3.70
C ALA A 86 -15.81 5.39 -4.37
N GLU A 87 -16.68 5.38 -5.38
CA GLU A 87 -17.00 4.17 -6.15
C GLU A 87 -15.80 3.59 -6.91
N GLU A 88 -14.91 4.44 -7.40
CA GLU A 88 -13.70 4.03 -8.09
C GLU A 88 -12.65 3.52 -7.09
N LEU A 89 -12.52 4.20 -5.95
CA LEU A 89 -11.66 3.76 -4.85
C LEU A 89 -12.07 2.38 -4.33
N ASP A 90 -13.36 2.14 -4.09
CA ASP A 90 -13.88 0.84 -3.66
C ASP A 90 -13.55 -0.28 -4.66
N ARG A 91 -13.63 0.01 -5.97
CA ARG A 91 -13.24 -0.96 -7.02
C ARG A 91 -11.76 -1.27 -6.96
N ILE A 92 -10.92 -0.25 -6.78
CA ILE A 92 -9.47 -0.42 -6.66
C ILE A 92 -9.15 -1.27 -5.43
N LEU A 93 -9.74 -0.96 -4.27
CA LEU A 93 -9.52 -1.69 -3.02
C LEU A 93 -9.93 -3.16 -3.14
N THR A 94 -11.10 -3.42 -3.73
CA THR A 94 -11.59 -4.78 -3.97
C THR A 94 -10.60 -5.58 -4.85
N GLU A 95 -10.12 -4.98 -5.93
CA GLU A 95 -9.20 -5.67 -6.84
C GLU A 95 -7.83 -5.91 -6.21
N VAL A 96 -7.32 -4.95 -5.43
CA VAL A 96 -6.07 -5.11 -4.66
C VAL A 96 -6.19 -6.24 -3.64
N GLN A 97 -7.33 -6.34 -2.95
CA GLN A 97 -7.61 -7.46 -2.05
C GLN A 97 -7.68 -8.80 -2.79
N ASN A 98 -8.32 -8.86 -3.96
CA ASN A 98 -8.35 -10.07 -4.79
C ASN A 98 -6.95 -10.51 -5.23
N LEU A 99 -6.15 -9.57 -5.74
CA LEU A 99 -4.79 -9.84 -6.21
C LEU A 99 -3.86 -10.30 -5.09
N ARG A 100 -4.08 -9.83 -3.86
CA ARG A 100 -3.34 -10.29 -2.68
C ARG A 100 -3.52 -11.79 -2.41
N HIS A 101 -4.71 -12.31 -2.65
CA HIS A 101 -5.08 -13.70 -2.36
C HIS A 101 -4.88 -14.65 -3.55
N ALA A 102 -4.44 -14.14 -4.71
CA ALA A 102 -4.13 -14.90 -5.92
C ALA A 102 -2.76 -15.58 -5.87
#